data_AF-W4VD30-F1
#
_entry.id   AF-W4VD30-F1
#
_cell.length_a   1.000
_cell.length_b   1.000
_cell.length_c   1.000
_cell.angle_alpha   90.00
_cell.angle_beta   90.00
_cell.angle_gamma   90.00
#
_symmetry.space_group_name_H-M   'P 1'
#
loop_
_entity.id
_entity.type
_entity.pdbx_description
1 polymer ?
#
loop_
_entity_poly.entity_id
_entity_poly.type
_entity_poly.pdbx_seq_one_letter_code
_entity_poly.pdbx_strand_id
1 'polypeptide(L)' 'MFQKGGDITDEIVILKPSFKKRIAARTSVKRQLVHRTGLKMPRGYGWIRNPKKYTYNKVYQKTSFDIFKLRKKLLK' A
#
# COMPACT_ATOMS: atom_id res chain seq x y z
N MET A 1 39.36 -19.85 35.26
CA MET A 1 37.97 -20.12 35.64
C MET A 1 37.22 -18.79 35.77
N PHE A 2 36.63 -18.30 34.69
CA PHE A 2 35.72 -17.14 34.75
C PHE A 2 34.30 -17.69 34.60
N GLN A 3 33.50 -17.52 35.64
CA GLN A 3 32.16 -18.08 35.77
C GLN A 3 31.24 -17.49 34.69
N LYS A 4 30.53 -18.38 33.99
CA LYS A 4 29.47 -18.07 33.05
C LYS A 4 28.36 -17.28 33.75
N GLY A 5 28.17 -16.02 33.38
CA GLY A 5 26.91 -15.32 33.58
C GLY A 5 25.97 -15.72 32.45
N GLY A 6 25.09 -16.69 32.70
CA GLY A 6 23.99 -17.01 31.80
C GLY A 6 22.94 -15.90 31.91
N ASP A 7 22.82 -15.09 30.87
CA ASP A 7 21.76 -14.10 30.78
C ASP A 7 20.41 -14.81 30.63
N ILE A 8 19.46 -14.42 31.48
CA ILE A 8 18.06 -14.91 31.54
C ILE A 8 17.29 -14.60 30.22
N THR A 9 17.97 -14.05 29.22
CA THR A 9 17.44 -13.65 27.91
C THR A 9 17.18 -14.82 26.96
N ASP A 10 17.69 -16.01 27.27
CA ASP A 10 17.66 -17.15 26.36
C ASP A 10 16.44 -18.07 26.54
N GLU A 11 15.65 -17.88 27.60
CA GLU A 11 14.51 -18.76 27.94
C GLU A 11 13.15 -18.25 27.44
N ILE A 12 13.02 -16.96 27.10
CA ILE A 12 11.77 -16.41 26.56
C ILE A 12 11.96 -16.15 25.08
N VAL A 13 11.79 -17.20 24.27
CA VAL A 13 11.60 -17.08 22.81
C VAL A 13 10.21 -16.50 22.52
N ILE A 14 9.91 -15.33 23.08
CA ILE A 14 8.85 -14.44 22.62
C ILE A 14 9.58 -13.24 22.06
N LEU A 15 9.67 -13.19 20.74
CA LEU A 15 10.31 -12.13 19.95
C LEU A 15 10.18 -10.77 20.64
N LYS A 16 11.30 -10.23 21.12
CA LYS A 16 11.36 -8.98 21.89
C LYS A 16 10.50 -7.89 21.21
N PRO A 17 9.40 -7.44 21.83
CA PRO A 17 8.55 -6.45 21.20
C PRO A 17 9.31 -5.13 21.10
N SER A 18 9.64 -4.71 19.88
CA SER A 18 10.36 -3.46 19.66
C SER A 18 9.43 -2.27 19.93
N PHE A 19 9.75 -1.46 20.95
CA PHE A 19 9.00 -0.25 21.30
C PHE A 19 8.83 0.73 20.13
N LYS A 20 9.88 0.90 19.32
CA LYS A 20 9.86 1.76 18.12
C LYS A 20 8.76 1.38 17.13
N LYS A 21 8.62 0.08 16.79
CA LYS A 21 7.55 -0.39 15.88
C LYS A 21 6.17 -0.20 16.50
N ARG A 22 6.04 -0.43 17.81
CA ARG A 22 4.78 -0.26 18.55
C ARG A 22 4.29 1.18 18.54
N ILE A 23 5.18 2.15 18.73
CA ILE A 23 4.86 3.58 18.67
C ILE A 23 4.56 3.98 17.22
N ALA A 24 5.42 3.63 16.26
CA ALA A 24 5.22 3.98 14.86
C ALA A 24 3.90 3.45 14.26
N ALA A 25 3.47 2.26 14.67
CA ALA A 25 2.18 1.70 14.25
C ALA A 25 0.98 2.48 14.81
N ARG A 26 1.11 3.03 16.04
CA ARG A 26 0.05 3.81 16.72
C ARG A 26 -0.01 5.26 16.25
N THR A 27 1.14 5.87 15.94
CA THR A 27 1.25 7.29 15.57
C THR A 27 1.43 7.54 14.07
N SER A 28 1.33 6.51 13.23
CA SER A 28 1.45 6.67 11.77
C SER A 28 0.46 7.73 11.24
N VAL A 29 1.01 8.83 10.71
CA VAL A 29 0.25 9.97 10.17
C VAL A 29 -0.76 9.52 9.11
N LYS A 30 -0.35 8.62 8.21
CA LYS A 30 -1.22 8.05 7.16
C LYS A 30 -2.41 7.28 7.74
N ARG A 31 -2.20 6.51 8.82
CA ARG A 31 -3.27 5.77 9.51
C ARG A 31 -4.26 6.74 10.16
N GLN A 32 -3.74 7.77 10.81
CA GLN A 32 -4.56 8.77 11.49
C GLN A 32 -5.40 9.56 10.49
N LEU A 33 -4.81 9.97 9.37
CA LEU A 33 -5.53 10.67 8.29
C LEU A 33 -6.61 9.79 7.64
N VAL A 34 -6.36 8.50 7.43
CA VAL A 34 -7.36 7.62 6.79
C VAL A 34 -8.47 7.23 7.76
N HIS A 35 -8.15 6.93 9.02
CA HIS A 35 -9.08 6.33 9.97
C HIS A 35 -9.69 7.31 10.99
N ARG A 36 -8.99 8.39 11.36
CA ARG A 36 -9.52 9.37 12.34
C ARG A 36 -10.27 10.52 11.67
N THR A 37 -9.78 11.02 10.53
CA THR A 37 -10.45 12.14 9.85
C THR A 37 -11.52 11.69 8.85
N GLY A 38 -11.81 10.39 8.78
CA GLY A 38 -12.86 9.85 7.91
C GLY A 38 -12.57 9.97 6.42
N LEU A 39 -11.34 10.36 6.02
CA LEU A 39 -10.88 10.42 4.63
C LEU A 39 -10.65 9.00 4.08
N LYS A 40 -11.69 8.16 4.09
CA LYS A 40 -11.74 6.99 3.22
C LYS A 40 -11.89 7.51 1.80
N MET A 41 -10.80 7.41 1.05
CA MET A 41 -10.78 7.96 -0.30
C MET A 41 -11.84 7.26 -1.17
N PRO A 42 -12.77 8.01 -1.79
CA PRO A 42 -13.86 7.40 -2.56
C PRO A 42 -13.35 6.58 -3.75
N ARG A 43 -14.19 5.70 -4.27
CA ARG A 43 -13.89 5.00 -5.53
C ARG A 43 -13.71 6.04 -6.64
N GLY A 44 -12.67 5.88 -7.47
CA GLY A 44 -12.40 6.78 -8.61
C GLY A 44 -11.21 7.73 -8.46
N TYR A 45 -10.67 7.93 -7.25
CA TYR A 45 -9.49 8.78 -7.01
C TYR A 45 -8.14 8.10 -7.36
N GLY A 46 -8.15 7.17 -8.32
CA GLY A 46 -6.94 6.46 -8.77
C GLY A 46 -5.84 7.40 -9.27
N TRP A 47 -6.22 8.58 -9.78
CA TRP A 47 -5.32 9.62 -10.27
C TRP A 47 -4.46 10.26 -9.17
N ILE A 48 -5.01 10.50 -7.97
CA ILE A 48 -4.25 11.03 -6.82
C ILE A 48 -3.33 9.95 -6.22
N ARG A 49 -3.79 8.69 -6.20
CA ARG A 49 -3.07 7.57 -5.56
C ARG A 49 -1.89 7.09 -6.38
N ASN A 50 -2.08 6.91 -7.68
CA ASN A 50 -1.07 6.41 -8.60
C ASN A 50 -1.37 6.98 -10.00
N PRO A 51 -0.92 8.22 -10.27
CA PRO A 51 -1.23 8.89 -11.53
C PRO A 51 -0.71 8.09 -12.72
N LYS A 52 0.50 7.51 -12.64
CA LYS A 52 1.11 6.72 -13.72
C LYS A 52 0.28 5.48 -14.10
N LYS A 53 -0.17 4.71 -13.11
CA LYS A 53 -1.01 3.53 -13.38
C LYS A 53 -2.37 3.93 -13.92
N TYR A 54 -2.95 5.01 -13.40
CA TYR A 54 -4.23 5.52 -13.88
C TYR A 54 -4.16 6.00 -15.33
N THR A 55 -3.14 6.79 -15.69
CA THR A 55 -2.96 7.29 -17.06
C THR A 55 -2.72 6.14 -18.02
N TYR A 56 -1.86 5.19 -17.69
CA TYR A 56 -1.63 3.99 -18.51
C TYR A 56 -2.93 3.23 -18.80
N ASN A 57 -3.72 2.94 -17.75
CA ASN A 57 -4.98 2.21 -17.91
C ASN A 57 -6.01 3.00 -18.72
N LYS A 58 -6.00 4.34 -18.58
CA LYS A 58 -6.90 5.23 -19.33
C LYS A 58 -6.53 5.31 -20.82
N VAL A 59 -5.23 5.34 -21.14
CA VAL A 59 -4.74 5.30 -22.52
C VAL A 59 -5.07 3.95 -23.13
N TYR A 60 -4.73 2.83 -22.49
CA TYR A 60 -5.04 1.49 -22.98
C TYR A 60 -6.54 1.30 -23.26
N GLN A 61 -7.40 1.71 -22.33
CA GLN A 61 -8.85 1.60 -22.49
C GLN A 61 -9.42 2.55 -23.55
N LYS A 62 -8.75 3.66 -23.87
CA LYS A 62 -9.14 4.53 -24.99
C LYS A 62 -8.66 3.94 -26.32
N THR A 63 -7.38 3.62 -26.44
CA THR A 63 -6.77 3.16 -27.68
C THR A 63 -7.31 1.80 -28.12
N SER A 64 -7.39 0.83 -27.22
CA SER A 64 -7.83 -0.52 -27.60
C SER A 64 -9.29 -0.54 -28.07
N PHE A 65 -10.23 0.04 -27.30
CA PHE A 65 -11.64 0.04 -27.68
C PHE A 65 -11.92 0.86 -28.95
N ASP A 66 -11.20 1.97 -29.17
CA ASP A 66 -11.33 2.77 -30.38
C ASP A 66 -10.78 2.05 -31.61
N ILE A 67 -9.66 1.31 -31.51
CA ILE A 67 -9.13 0.50 -32.61
C ILE A 67 -10.15 -0.57 -33.04
N PHE A 68 -10.79 -1.25 -32.08
CA PHE A 68 -11.84 -2.22 -32.40
C PHE A 68 -13.07 -1.56 -33.05
N LYS A 69 -13.44 -0.36 -32.62
CA LYS A 69 -14.55 0.41 -33.18
C LYS A 69 -14.26 0.89 -34.61
N LEU A 70 -13.04 1.38 -34.85
CA LEU A 70 -12.58 1.85 -36.15
C LEU A 70 -12.50 0.68 -37.14
N ARG A 71 -11.96 -0.47 -36.72
CA ARG A 71 -11.96 -1.70 -37.52
C ARG A 71 -13.36 -2.16 -37.90
N LYS A 72 -14.31 -2.14 -36.96
CA LYS A 72 -15.73 -2.48 -37.27
C LYS A 72 -16.40 -1.50 -38.22
N LYS A 73 -15.97 -0.23 -38.24
CA LYS A 73 -16.51 0.80 -39.14
C LYS A 73 -15.94 0.67 -40.57
N LEU A 74 -14.68 0.25 -40.69
CA LEU A 74 -14.01 0.02 -41.99
C LEU A 74 -14.37 -1.33 -42.62
N LEU A 75 -14.66 -2.35 -41.81
CA LEU A 75 -15.07 -3.68 -42.28
C LEU A 75 -16.59 -3.88 -42.31
N LYS A 76 -17.35 -2.77 -42.41
CA LYS A 76 -18.81 -2.79 -42.59
C LYS A 76 -19.19 -2.38 -44.00
#